data_AF-A0A455VR87-F1
#
_entry.id   AF-A0A455VR87-F1
#
_cell.length_a   1.000
_cell.length_b   1.000
_cell.length_c   1.000
_cell.angle_alpha   90.00
_cell.angle_beta   90.00
_cell.angle_gamma   90.00
#
_symmetry.space_group_name_H-M   'P 1'
#
loop_
_entity.id
_entity.type
_entity.pdbx_description
1 polymer ?
#
loop_
_entity_poly.entity_id
_entity_poly.type
_entity_poly.pdbx_seq_one_letter_code
_entity_poly.pdbx_strand_id
1 'polypeptide(L)'
;MKDLEDPKIESEINSFVEKGNEFHDDKKYAEALEQYQKAWQALPEPKLEWELANWISACMYSAYFDLSDYDEAKKWGETTLRTRGSDIDTAPLIDLGMVCYELNQFDEAYRYFNDAYNYGKERAFQDRPKKYLEFYLRKRA
;
A
#
# COMPACT_ATOMS: atom_id res chain seq x y z
N MET A 1 -6.62 12.05 10.14
CA MET A 1 -5.59 12.70 9.32
C MET A 1 -6.08 14.09 8.93
N LYS A 2 -5.18 14.94 8.44
CA LYS A 2 -5.49 16.29 7.96
C LYS A 2 -5.76 16.23 6.46
N ASP A 3 -6.76 16.98 6.02
CA ASP A 3 -6.99 17.26 4.61
C ASP A 3 -6.09 18.42 4.19
N LEU A 4 -5.63 18.42 2.95
CA LEU A 4 -4.79 19.50 2.45
C LEU A 4 -5.69 20.70 2.12
N GLU A 5 -5.44 21.85 2.75
CA GLU A 5 -6.27 23.05 2.54
C GLU A 5 -5.76 23.96 1.42
N ASP A 6 -4.52 23.76 0.92
CA ASP A 6 -3.98 24.51 -0.22
C ASP A 6 -4.36 23.84 -1.54
N PRO A 7 -5.31 24.40 -2.32
CA PRO A 7 -5.82 23.74 -3.52
C PRO A 7 -4.77 23.61 -4.62
N LYS A 8 -3.70 24.42 -4.60
CA LYS A 8 -2.64 24.32 -5.61
C LYS A 8 -1.74 23.13 -5.33
N ILE A 9 -1.33 22.95 -4.07
CA ILE A 9 -0.49 21.82 -3.68
C ILE A 9 -1.28 20.52 -3.84
N GLU A 10 -2.56 20.51 -3.45
CA GLU A 10 -3.45 19.36 -3.64
C GLU A 10 -3.59 19.00 -5.13
N SER A 11 -3.85 20.00 -6.00
CA SER A 11 -3.95 19.78 -7.44
C SER A 11 -2.65 19.26 -8.06
N GLU A 12 -1.50 19.73 -7.59
CA GLU A 12 -0.19 19.26 -8.07
C GLU A 12 0.07 17.81 -7.66
N ILE A 13 -0.20 17.46 -6.40
CA ILE A 13 -0.10 16.08 -5.90
C ILE A 13 -1.02 15.16 -6.70
N ASN A 14 -2.29 15.54 -6.88
CA ASN A 14 -3.26 14.74 -7.64
C ASN A 14 -2.78 14.51 -9.08
N SER A 15 -2.27 15.53 -9.74
CA SER A 15 -1.74 15.40 -11.10
C SER A 15 -0.56 14.41 -11.19
N PHE A 16 0.35 14.43 -10.21
CA PHE A 16 1.44 13.46 -10.15
C PHE A 16 0.93 12.03 -9.89
N VAL A 17 -0.02 11.84 -8.97
CA VAL A 17 -0.58 10.52 -8.68
C VAL A 17 -1.35 9.97 -9.88
N GLU A 18 -2.20 10.78 -10.52
CA GLU A 18 -2.92 10.38 -11.73
C GLU A 18 -1.96 9.97 -12.85
N LYS A 19 -0.89 10.76 -13.06
CA LYS A 19 0.12 10.41 -14.07
C LYS A 19 0.89 9.14 -13.71
N GLY A 20 1.17 8.93 -12.44
CA GLY A 20 1.77 7.68 -11.94
C GLY A 20 0.86 6.49 -12.20
N ASN A 21 -0.45 6.62 -11.92
CA ASN A 21 -1.44 5.57 -12.16
C ASN A 21 -1.54 5.22 -13.65
N GLU A 22 -1.52 6.20 -14.56
CA GLU A 22 -1.47 5.95 -16.01
C GLU A 22 -0.24 5.11 -16.40
N PHE A 23 0.94 5.44 -15.87
CA PHE A 23 2.14 4.64 -16.11
C PHE A 23 2.04 3.24 -15.49
N HIS A 24 1.44 3.12 -14.30
CA HIS A 24 1.22 1.85 -13.63
C HIS A 24 0.31 0.94 -14.45
N ASP A 25 -0.82 1.46 -14.95
CA ASP A 25 -1.75 0.71 -15.82
C ASP A 25 -1.07 0.22 -17.10
N ASP A 26 -0.13 1.01 -17.63
CA ASP A 26 0.76 0.68 -18.75
C ASP A 26 1.89 -0.30 -18.37
N LYS A 27 1.99 -0.72 -17.10
CA LYS A 27 3.06 -1.54 -16.52
C LYS A 27 4.46 -0.90 -16.56
N LYS A 28 4.51 0.42 -16.69
CA LYS A 28 5.71 1.25 -16.63
C LYS A 28 5.98 1.67 -15.18
N TYR A 29 6.27 0.67 -14.35
CA TYR A 29 6.32 0.86 -12.90
C TYR A 29 7.43 1.81 -12.44
N ALA A 30 8.58 1.83 -13.13
CA ALA A 30 9.67 2.76 -12.80
C ALA A 30 9.23 4.22 -13.05
N GLU A 31 8.59 4.50 -14.18
CA GLU A 31 8.04 5.81 -14.49
C GLU A 31 6.88 6.20 -13.56
N ALA A 32 6.07 5.22 -13.13
CA ALA A 32 5.03 5.43 -12.13
C ALA A 32 5.64 5.87 -10.78
N LEU A 33 6.66 5.17 -10.31
CA LEU A 33 7.40 5.50 -9.07
C LEU A 33 8.01 6.90 -9.13
N GLU A 34 8.53 7.33 -10.28
CA GLU A 34 9.02 8.71 -10.44
C GLU A 34 7.93 9.75 -10.19
N GLN A 35 6.69 9.52 -10.64
CA GLN A 35 5.60 10.47 -10.39
C GLN A 35 5.10 10.40 -8.94
N TYR A 36 4.90 9.20 -8.40
CA TYR A 36 4.50 9.05 -7.00
C TYR A 36 5.54 9.64 -6.04
N GLN A 37 6.83 9.56 -6.37
CA GLN A 37 7.89 10.19 -5.59
C GLN A 37 7.81 11.72 -5.61
N LYS A 38 7.42 12.34 -6.73
CA LYS A 38 7.15 13.79 -6.80
C LYS A 38 5.94 14.15 -5.96
N ALA A 39 4.86 13.37 -6.04
CA ALA A 39 3.67 13.53 -5.21
C ALA A 39 4.02 13.49 -3.71
N TRP A 40 4.82 12.52 -3.29
CA TRP A 40 5.29 12.40 -1.90
C TRP A 40 6.16 13.59 -1.47
N GLN A 41 7.02 14.09 -2.35
CA GLN A 41 7.88 15.24 -2.05
C GLN A 41 7.09 16.54 -1.90
N ALA A 42 6.00 16.70 -2.65
CA ALA A 42 5.11 17.85 -2.59
C ALA A 42 4.27 17.92 -1.29
N LEU A 43 4.12 16.81 -0.56
CA LEU A 43 3.45 16.82 0.74
C LEU A 43 4.16 17.74 1.75
N PRO A 44 3.43 18.64 2.44
CA PRO A 44 3.99 19.45 3.52
C PRO A 44 4.49 18.59 4.69
N GLU A 45 5.45 19.10 5.45
CA GLU A 45 5.88 18.43 6.68
C GLU A 45 4.93 18.73 7.86
N PRO A 46 4.67 17.75 8.75
CA PRO A 46 5.11 16.34 8.68
C PRO A 46 4.25 15.51 7.71
N LYS A 47 4.87 14.82 6.75
CA LYS A 47 4.15 14.14 5.65
C LYS A 47 3.08 13.14 6.10
N LEU A 48 3.34 12.40 7.17
CA LEU A 48 2.48 11.31 7.64
C LEU A 48 1.16 11.78 8.27
N GLU A 49 0.98 13.08 8.50
CA GLU A 49 -0.26 13.60 9.08
C GLU A 49 -1.36 13.83 8.03
N TRP A 50 -1.02 13.79 6.75
CA TRP A 50 -1.94 14.09 5.65
C TRP A 50 -2.63 12.85 5.13
N GLU A 51 -3.91 12.97 4.80
CA GLU A 51 -4.74 11.89 4.26
C GLU A 51 -4.18 11.37 2.92
N LEU A 52 -3.73 12.29 2.05
CA LEU A 52 -3.06 11.97 0.78
C LEU A 52 -1.80 11.10 0.94
N ALA A 53 -1.14 11.11 2.10
CA ALA A 53 0.00 10.24 2.34
C ALA A 53 -0.39 8.75 2.30
N ASN A 54 -1.61 8.41 2.71
CA ASN A 54 -2.11 7.05 2.59
C ASN A 54 -2.20 6.62 1.12
N TRP A 55 -2.83 7.44 0.29
CA TRP A 55 -3.02 7.13 -1.12
C TRP A 55 -1.68 7.01 -1.86
N ILE A 56 -0.79 7.98 -1.69
CA ILE A 56 0.53 7.98 -2.35
C ILE A 56 1.36 6.76 -1.89
N SER A 57 1.36 6.45 -0.59
CA SER A 57 2.11 5.29 -0.09
C SER A 57 1.55 3.96 -0.59
N ALA A 58 0.22 3.83 -0.76
CA ALA A 58 -0.41 2.65 -1.34
C ALA A 58 -0.03 2.48 -2.82
N CYS A 59 0.02 3.57 -3.59
CA CYS A 59 0.52 3.57 -4.97
C CYS A 59 2.00 3.14 -5.05
N MET A 60 2.86 3.68 -4.18
CA MET A 60 4.28 3.29 -4.08
C MET A 60 4.43 1.81 -3.74
N TYR A 61 3.70 1.32 -2.73
CA TYR A 61 3.66 -0.11 -2.37
C TYR A 61 3.33 -0.97 -3.59
N SER A 62 2.24 -0.65 -4.28
CA SER A 62 1.75 -1.43 -5.41
C SER A 62 2.79 -1.51 -6.53
N ALA A 63 3.42 -0.38 -6.88
CA ALA A 63 4.41 -0.33 -7.96
C ALA A 63 5.70 -1.11 -7.61
N TYR A 64 6.20 -0.99 -6.38
CA TYR A 64 7.35 -1.80 -5.94
C TYR A 64 7.01 -3.29 -5.86
N PHE A 65 5.80 -3.63 -5.41
CA PHE A 65 5.33 -5.02 -5.36
C PHE A 65 5.30 -5.64 -6.77
N ASP A 66 4.76 -4.91 -7.76
CA ASP A 66 4.71 -5.36 -9.15
C ASP A 66 6.10 -5.46 -9.80
N LEU A 67 7.05 -4.62 -9.39
CA LEU A 67 8.47 -4.75 -9.77
C LEU A 67 9.19 -5.90 -9.08
N SER A 68 8.55 -6.58 -8.13
CA SER A 68 9.15 -7.59 -7.26
C SER A 68 10.30 -7.05 -6.38
N ASP A 69 10.35 -5.73 -6.15
CA ASP A 69 11.22 -5.12 -5.14
C ASP A 69 10.48 -5.13 -3.79
N TYR A 70 10.45 -6.31 -3.19
CA TYR A 70 9.65 -6.56 -2.00
C TYR A 70 10.20 -5.84 -0.76
N ASP A 71 11.50 -5.53 -0.71
CA ASP A 71 12.10 -4.78 0.39
C ASP A 71 11.59 -3.34 0.43
N GLU A 72 11.54 -2.65 -0.72
CA GLU A 72 10.93 -1.31 -0.81
C GLU A 72 9.42 -1.36 -0.65
N ALA A 73 8.75 -2.34 -1.27
CA ALA A 73 7.31 -2.51 -1.10
C ALA A 73 6.95 -2.62 0.39
N LYS A 74 7.70 -3.40 1.19
CA LYS A 74 7.42 -3.53 2.63
C LYS A 74 7.49 -2.19 3.36
N LYS A 75 8.51 -1.37 3.10
CA LYS A 75 8.64 -0.03 3.72
C LYS A 75 7.46 0.89 3.40
N TRP A 76 6.98 0.85 2.16
CA TRP A 76 5.81 1.63 1.75
C TRP A 76 4.52 1.06 2.32
N GLY A 77 4.34 -0.26 2.39
CA GLY A 77 3.21 -0.90 3.05
C GLY A 77 3.11 -0.56 4.54
N GLU A 78 4.24 -0.50 5.26
CA GLU A 78 4.28 -0.05 6.66
C GLU A 78 3.88 1.43 6.79
N THR A 79 4.22 2.24 5.78
CA THR A 79 3.82 3.64 5.71
C THR A 79 2.31 3.76 5.47
N THR A 80 1.75 2.99 4.54
CA THR A 80 0.31 2.93 4.30
C THR A 80 -0.47 2.48 5.53
N LEU A 81 0.03 1.48 6.27
CA LEU A 81 -0.60 1.04 7.51
C LEU A 81 -0.59 2.15 8.58
N ARG A 82 0.52 2.89 8.73
CA ARG A 82 0.65 4.01 9.68
C ARG A 82 -0.27 5.18 9.34
N THR A 83 -0.52 5.40 8.06
CA THR A 83 -1.37 6.48 7.56
C THR A 83 -2.78 5.99 7.24
N ARG A 84 -3.24 4.83 7.72
CA ARG A 84 -4.61 4.38 7.40
C ARG A 84 -5.65 5.23 8.11
N GLY A 85 -6.76 5.52 7.43
CA GLY A 85 -7.86 6.31 7.99
C GLY A 85 -8.71 5.57 9.02
N SER A 86 -8.68 4.24 9.00
CA SER A 86 -9.52 3.40 9.86
C SER A 86 -8.87 2.05 10.14
N ASP A 87 -9.01 1.55 11.36
CA ASP A 87 -8.57 0.20 11.73
C ASP A 87 -9.41 -0.91 11.07
N ILE A 88 -10.57 -0.56 10.52
CA ILE A 88 -11.44 -1.49 9.78
C ILE A 88 -10.90 -1.72 8.36
N ASP A 89 -10.10 -0.79 7.82
CA ASP A 89 -9.47 -0.99 6.52
C ASP A 89 -8.39 -2.08 6.62
N THR A 90 -8.66 -3.19 5.93
CA THR A 90 -7.81 -4.37 5.92
C THR A 90 -6.82 -4.39 4.78
N ALA A 91 -6.96 -3.52 3.77
CA ALA A 91 -6.10 -3.56 2.58
C ALA A 91 -4.61 -3.39 2.93
N PRO A 92 -4.19 -2.43 3.78
CA PRO A 92 -2.78 -2.29 4.15
C PRO A 92 -2.23 -3.51 4.92
N LEU A 93 -3.07 -4.18 5.71
CA LEU A 93 -2.68 -5.42 6.41
C LEU A 93 -2.49 -6.58 5.42
N ILE A 94 -3.38 -6.71 4.45
CA ILE A 94 -3.28 -7.74 3.41
C ILE A 94 -2.03 -7.53 2.57
N ASP A 95 -1.76 -6.29 2.19
CA ASP A 95 -0.57 -5.89 1.42
C ASP A 95 0.72 -6.20 2.18
N LEU A 96 0.79 -5.87 3.47
CA LEU A 96 1.92 -6.25 4.33
C LEU A 96 2.07 -7.77 4.48
N GLY A 97 0.97 -8.51 4.57
CA GLY A 97 1.01 -9.97 4.57
C GLY A 97 1.55 -10.55 3.26
N MET A 98 1.14 -9.99 2.12
CA MET A 98 1.59 -10.40 0.79
C MET A 98 3.09 -10.19 0.60
N VAL A 99 3.59 -8.99 0.90
CA VAL A 99 5.02 -8.70 0.74
C VAL A 99 5.89 -9.50 1.72
N CYS A 100 5.45 -9.72 2.96
CA CYS A 100 6.14 -10.60 3.89
C CYS A 100 6.17 -12.05 3.37
N TYR A 101 5.10 -12.52 2.72
CA TYR A 101 5.08 -13.85 2.12
C TYR A 101 6.09 -13.97 0.98
N GLU A 102 6.17 -12.99 0.07
CA GLU A 102 7.15 -13.00 -1.02
C GLU A 102 8.60 -12.92 -0.52
N LEU A 103 8.83 -12.24 0.60
CA LEU A 103 10.12 -12.20 1.30
C LEU A 103 10.45 -13.47 2.11
N ASN A 104 9.60 -14.50 2.09
CA ASN A 104 9.68 -15.69 2.93
C ASN A 104 9.64 -15.42 4.45
N GLN A 105 9.11 -14.26 4.86
CA GLN A 105 8.90 -13.86 6.25
C GLN A 105 7.55 -14.42 6.75
N PHE A 106 7.42 -15.75 6.75
CA PHE A 106 6.13 -16.42 6.90
C PHE A 106 5.44 -16.20 8.26
N ASP A 107 6.17 -15.96 9.33
CA ASP A 107 5.57 -15.67 10.64
C ASP A 107 4.94 -14.28 10.67
N GLU A 108 5.59 -13.30 10.04
CA GLU A 108 5.09 -11.95 9.91
C GLU A 108 3.91 -11.88 8.94
N ALA A 109 4.02 -12.58 7.80
CA ALA A 109 2.92 -12.73 6.84
C ALA A 109 1.66 -13.29 7.52
N TYR A 110 1.82 -14.34 8.33
CA TYR A 110 0.71 -14.92 9.09
C TYR A 110 0.06 -13.92 10.04
N ARG A 111 0.85 -13.13 10.77
CA ARG A 111 0.33 -12.13 11.71
C ARG A 111 -0.54 -11.09 11.00
N TYR A 112 -0.04 -10.51 9.91
CA TYR A 112 -0.80 -9.52 9.15
C TYR A 112 -2.06 -10.10 8.52
N PHE A 113 -1.98 -11.30 7.94
CA PHE A 113 -3.15 -12.01 7.40
C PHE A 113 -4.18 -12.36 8.48
N ASN A 114 -3.74 -12.76 9.67
CA ASN A 114 -4.62 -13.04 10.81
C ASN A 114 -5.37 -11.78 11.25
N ASP A 115 -4.66 -10.66 11.37
CA ASP A 115 -5.26 -9.38 11.75
C ASP A 115 -6.30 -8.93 10.71
N ALA A 116 -5.96 -8.98 9.42
CA ALA A 116 -6.92 -8.69 8.35
C ALA A 116 -8.15 -9.62 8.37
N TYR A 117 -7.93 -10.93 8.57
CA TYR A 117 -9.02 -11.91 8.64
C TYR A 117 -9.93 -11.69 9.86
N ASN A 118 -9.43 -11.15 10.96
CA ASN A 118 -10.27 -10.86 12.13
C ASN A 118 -11.33 -9.80 11.84
N TYR A 119 -11.01 -8.82 10.99
CA TYR A 119 -11.96 -7.80 10.54
C TYR A 119 -12.80 -8.24 9.34
N GLY A 120 -12.16 -8.71 8.26
CA GLY A 120 -12.82 -8.95 6.97
C GLY A 120 -13.10 -10.41 6.63
N LYS A 121 -12.63 -11.37 7.44
CA LYS A 121 -12.66 -12.81 7.13
C LYS A 121 -12.05 -13.07 5.74
N GLU A 122 -12.61 -14.00 4.97
CA GLU A 122 -12.15 -14.28 3.60
C GLU A 122 -12.32 -13.09 2.65
N ARG A 123 -13.26 -12.17 2.93
CA ARG A 123 -13.46 -10.96 2.12
C ARG A 123 -12.26 -10.02 2.15
N ALA A 124 -11.45 -10.04 3.20
CA ALA A 124 -10.20 -9.27 3.23
C ALA A 124 -9.23 -9.68 2.10
N PHE A 125 -9.29 -10.94 1.65
CA PHE A 125 -8.44 -11.48 0.59
C PHE A 125 -9.10 -11.36 -0.79
N GLN A 126 -10.25 -10.68 -0.89
CA GLN A 126 -10.93 -10.49 -2.16
C GLN A 126 -10.00 -9.79 -3.14
N ASP A 127 -10.01 -10.23 -4.39
CA ASP A 127 -9.18 -9.68 -5.48
C ASP A 127 -7.65 -9.85 -5.30
N ARG A 128 -7.22 -10.63 -4.29
CA ARG A 128 -5.82 -11.03 -4.12
C ARG A 128 -5.57 -12.44 -4.69
N PRO A 129 -4.33 -12.75 -5.12
CA PRO A 129 -3.95 -14.10 -5.51
C PRO A 129 -4.28 -15.15 -4.43
N LYS A 130 -4.95 -16.24 -4.83
CA LYS A 130 -5.45 -17.28 -3.90
C LYS A 130 -4.37 -17.90 -3.01
N LYS A 131 -3.11 -17.91 -3.48
CA LYS A 131 -1.95 -18.45 -2.75
C LYS A 131 -1.82 -17.89 -1.33
N TYR A 132 -2.17 -16.62 -1.10
CA TYR A 132 -2.05 -15.99 0.20
C TYR A 132 -3.11 -16.47 1.20
N LEU A 133 -4.37 -16.57 0.77
CA LEU A 133 -5.44 -17.12 1.60
C LEU A 133 -5.19 -18.61 1.89
N GLU A 134 -4.75 -19.38 0.88
CA GLU A 134 -4.40 -20.78 1.05
C GLU A 134 -3.26 -20.99 2.05
N PHE A 135 -2.20 -20.17 1.96
CA PHE A 135 -1.11 -20.16 2.94
C PHE A 135 -1.64 -19.90 4.36
N TYR A 136 -2.44 -18.84 4.53
CA TYR A 136 -2.97 -18.47 5.83
C TYR A 136 -3.85 -19.58 6.44
N LEU A 137 -4.79 -20.13 5.67
CA LEU A 137 -5.68 -21.19 6.12
C LEU A 137 -4.93 -22.47 6.49
N ARG A 138 -3.88 -22.84 5.74
CA ARG A 138 -3.03 -23.99 6.07
C ARG A 138 -2.23 -23.79 7.35
N LYS A 139 -1.71 -22.58 7.59
CA LYS A 139 -0.92 -22.26 8.77
C LYS A 139 -1.75 -22.10 10.05
N ARG A 140 -3.05 -21.79 9.89
CA ARG A 140 -4.01 -21.67 11.00
C ARG A 140 -4.58 -23.02 11.48
N ALA A 141 -4.58 -24.03 10.61
CA ALA A 141 -5.12 -25.37 10.89
C ALA A 141 -4.22 -26.16 11.85
#